data_AF-A0A6L7PBQ2-F1
#
_entry.id   AF-A0A6L7PBQ2-F1
#
_cell.length_a   1.000
_cell.length_b   1.000
_cell.length_c   1.000
_cell.angle_alpha   90.00
_cell.angle_beta   90.00
_cell.angle_gamma   90.00
#
_symmetry.space_group_name_H-M   'P 1'
#
loop_
_entity.id
_entity.type
_entity.pdbx_description
1 polymer ?
#
loop_
_entity_poly.entity_id
_entity_poly.type
_entity_poly.pdbx_seq_one_letter_code
_entity_poly.pdbx_strand_id
1 'polypeptide(L)'
;MDLLARLDLATWGTVPASGHHLVVAHNVRLQIDYDVLIYLLIIYVQRCRHTGRYESAMAQVPITVMGYRCERCDHEWIPRSRKREPRVCPKCKSPYWDRPRTTATAYEHFRRRVQDALLDVRGGLTWTEIRTRKRLPQKLPNNQWVRRLEREIGLVREREHGVMVWRLIGRGEE
;
A
#
# COMPACT_ATOMS: atom_id res chain seq x y z
N MET A 1 68.24 5.52 -31.24
CA MET A 1 68.44 6.43 -32.38
C MET A 1 67.99 7.79 -31.87
N ASP A 2 68.84 8.48 -31.11
CA ASP A 2 69.79 9.47 -31.66
C ASP A 2 69.02 10.66 -32.26
N LEU A 3 69.29 11.94 -32.03
CA LEU A 3 70.39 12.69 -31.41
C LEU A 3 69.85 14.13 -31.27
N LEU A 4 70.31 14.83 -30.23
CA LEU A 4 70.80 16.22 -30.28
C LEU A 4 70.01 17.31 -31.02
N ALA A 5 69.58 18.31 -30.26
CA ALA A 5 69.70 19.72 -30.66
C ALA A 5 70.20 20.51 -29.43
N ARG A 6 71.52 20.62 -29.29
CA ARG A 6 72.39 21.71 -29.78
C ARG A 6 72.33 22.95 -28.89
N LEU A 7 73.46 23.13 -28.20
CA LEU A 7 73.93 24.28 -27.45
C LEU A 7 74.21 25.49 -28.35
N ASP A 8 74.16 26.64 -27.68
CA ASP A 8 74.89 27.90 -27.87
C ASP A 8 74.59 28.80 -29.08
N LEU A 9 74.20 30.05 -28.79
CA LEU A 9 75.12 31.20 -28.87
C LEU A 9 74.49 32.51 -28.37
N ALA A 10 75.30 33.22 -27.56
CA ALA A 10 75.32 34.68 -27.34
C ALA A 10 74.10 35.29 -26.59
N THR A 11 74.29 36.16 -25.59
CA THR A 11 75.21 37.31 -25.58
C THR A 11 75.71 37.62 -24.17
N TRP A 12 77.00 37.91 -24.11
CA TRP A 12 77.70 38.47 -22.97
C TRP A 12 77.25 39.91 -22.73
N GLY A 13 76.89 40.22 -21.48
CA GLY A 13 76.68 41.58 -20.99
C GLY A 13 77.42 41.75 -19.66
N THR A 14 78.56 42.42 -19.72
CA THR A 14 79.39 42.86 -18.58
C THR A 14 78.77 44.06 -17.86
N VAL A 15 78.64 44.03 -16.54
CA VAL A 15 78.56 45.22 -15.66
C VAL A 15 79.21 44.89 -14.29
N PRO A 16 79.92 45.82 -13.62
CA PRO A 16 81.12 45.51 -12.84
C PRO A 16 80.95 45.52 -11.31
N ALA A 17 82.01 44.99 -10.69
CA ALA A 17 82.66 45.34 -9.42
C ALA A 17 81.90 46.24 -8.42
N SER A 18 81.59 45.68 -7.25
CA SER A 18 82.13 46.16 -5.96
C SER A 18 81.55 45.36 -4.80
N GLY A 19 82.36 45.10 -3.77
CA GLY A 19 81.85 44.97 -2.41
C GLY A 19 81.91 43.58 -1.79
N HIS A 20 82.84 43.44 -0.86
CA HIS A 20 82.96 42.35 0.11
C HIS A 20 81.62 42.00 0.80
N HIS A 21 81.35 40.73 1.05
CA HIS A 21 81.36 40.14 2.41
C HIS A 21 80.71 38.75 2.47
N LEU A 22 81.45 37.84 3.11
CA LEU A 22 80.98 36.76 3.99
C LEU A 22 79.99 35.72 3.43
N VAL A 23 80.57 34.55 3.15
CA VAL A 23 79.88 33.26 3.18
C VAL A 23 79.54 32.92 4.64
N VAL A 24 78.25 32.87 4.99
CA VAL A 24 77.75 32.11 6.15
C VAL A 24 76.47 31.38 5.72
N ALA A 25 76.47 30.08 5.98
CA ALA A 25 75.50 29.09 5.54
C ALA A 25 74.05 29.40 5.96
N HIS A 26 73.13 29.35 5.00
CA HIS A 26 71.71 29.22 5.28
C HIS A 26 71.30 27.74 5.20
N ASN A 27 70.73 27.29 6.32
CA ASN A 27 70.01 26.04 6.52
C ASN A 27 69.27 25.54 5.28
N VAL A 28 69.68 24.36 4.77
CA VAL A 28 68.90 23.58 3.80
C VAL A 28 67.66 23.08 4.54
N ARG A 29 66.55 23.80 4.36
CA ARG A 29 65.22 23.40 4.80
C ARG A 29 64.87 22.15 4.00
N LEU A 30 64.74 21.02 4.70
CA LEU A 30 64.26 19.75 4.13
C LEU A 30 62.87 19.98 3.53
N GLN A 31 62.82 20.27 2.24
CA GLN A 31 61.60 20.38 1.47
C GLN A 31 61.24 18.95 1.06
N ILE A 32 60.61 18.23 1.99
CA ILE A 32 59.94 16.98 1.64
C ILE A 32 58.78 17.39 0.73
N ASP A 33 58.92 17.12 -0.56
CA ASP A 33 57.93 17.49 -1.55
C ASP A 33 56.58 16.86 -1.18
N TYR A 34 55.63 17.74 -0.84
CA TYR A 34 54.24 17.37 -0.55
C TYR A 34 53.62 16.58 -1.73
N ASP A 35 54.17 16.73 -2.93
CA ASP A 35 53.79 15.98 -4.12
C ASP A 35 54.03 14.48 -3.98
N VAL A 36 55.13 14.03 -3.34
CA VAL A 36 55.41 12.60 -3.15
C VAL A 36 54.46 11.99 -2.12
N LEU A 37 54.15 12.73 -1.05
CA LEU A 37 53.18 12.29 -0.05
C LEU A 37 51.76 12.24 -0.61
N ILE A 38 51.37 13.21 -1.45
CA ILE A 38 50.09 13.22 -2.16
C ILE A 38 50.01 12.03 -3.14
N TYR A 39 51.08 11.76 -3.90
CA TYR A 39 51.11 10.62 -4.84
C TYR A 39 50.96 9.28 -4.12
N LEU A 40 51.64 9.09 -2.98
CA LEU A 40 51.51 7.88 -2.17
C LEU A 40 50.13 7.76 -1.51
N LEU A 41 49.52 8.87 -1.09
CA LEU A 41 48.15 8.89 -0.56
C LEU A 41 47.11 8.53 -1.64
N ILE A 42 47.29 9.03 -2.87
CA ILE A 42 46.43 8.71 -4.02
C ILE A 42 46.54 7.20 -4.35
N ILE A 43 47.75 6.64 -4.39
CA ILE A 43 47.96 5.20 -4.61
C ILE A 43 47.33 4.37 -3.47
N TYR A 44 47.50 4.79 -2.21
CA TYR A 44 46.89 4.11 -1.06
C TYR A 44 45.36 4.12 -1.13
N VAL A 45 44.73 5.26 -1.42
CA VAL A 45 43.27 5.38 -1.55
C VAL A 45 42.73 4.64 -2.79
N GLN A 46 43.46 4.63 -3.90
CA GLN A 46 43.07 3.88 -5.10
C GLN A 46 43.12 2.36 -4.87
N ARG A 47 44.05 1.87 -4.05
CA ARG A 47 44.15 0.43 -3.70
C ARG A 47 43.05 -0.04 -2.74
N CYS A 48 42.50 0.86 -1.90
CA CYS A 48 41.35 0.56 -1.04
C CYS A 48 39.99 0.50 -1.77
N ARG A 49 39.90 0.86 -3.06
CA ARG A 49 38.62 0.89 -3.80
C ARG A 49 38.26 -0.41 -4.53
N HIS A 50 39.06 -1.47 -4.45
CA HIS A 50 38.85 -2.69 -5.26
C HIS A 50 38.41 -3.94 -4.48
N THR A 51 38.12 -3.87 -3.18
CA THR A 51 37.53 -4.99 -2.43
C THR A 51 36.09 -4.68 -2.04
N GLY A 52 35.19 -4.71 -3.02
CA GLY A 52 33.78 -4.39 -2.76
C GLY A 52 32.83 -4.72 -3.90
N ARG A 53 33.17 -5.65 -4.79
CA ARG A 53 32.21 -6.15 -5.79
C ARG A 53 31.54 -7.41 -5.25
N TYR A 54 30.71 -7.24 -4.23
CA TYR A 54 29.70 -8.25 -3.88
C TYR A 54 28.59 -8.16 -4.94
N GLU A 55 28.84 -8.73 -6.12
CA GLU A 55 27.79 -9.06 -7.09
C GLU A 55 26.98 -10.23 -6.52
N SER A 56 26.15 -9.93 -5.51
CA SER A 56 25.07 -10.81 -5.07
C SER A 56 23.95 -10.77 -6.11
N ALA A 57 24.23 -11.21 -7.33
CA ALA A 57 23.19 -11.49 -8.31
C ALA A 57 22.48 -12.79 -7.88
N MET A 58 21.63 -12.70 -6.86
CA MET A 58 20.79 -13.83 -6.48
C MET A 58 19.85 -14.14 -7.64
N ALA A 59 19.89 -15.38 -8.13
CA ALA A 59 19.00 -15.84 -9.19
C ALA A 59 17.54 -15.67 -8.75
N GLN A 60 16.73 -15.00 -9.59
CA GLN A 60 15.30 -14.87 -9.35
C GLN A 60 14.58 -16.12 -9.86
N VAL A 61 13.69 -16.68 -9.05
CA VAL A 61 12.86 -17.82 -9.39
C VAL A 61 11.41 -17.49 -9.03
N PRO A 62 10.41 -17.80 -9.88
CA PRO A 62 9.01 -17.58 -9.53
C PRO A 62 8.59 -18.49 -8.37
N ILE A 63 7.99 -17.90 -7.34
CA ILE A 63 7.44 -18.64 -6.20
C ILE A 63 5.91 -18.68 -6.26
N THR A 64 5.34 -19.87 -6.40
CA THR A 64 3.90 -20.09 -6.22
C THR A 64 3.63 -20.46 -4.76
N VAL A 65 2.89 -19.60 -4.03
CA VAL A 65 2.57 -19.81 -2.62
C VAL A 65 1.06 -19.86 -2.42
N MET A 66 0.59 -20.83 -1.64
CA MET A 66 -0.82 -20.95 -1.28
C MET A 66 -1.18 -19.91 -0.22
N GLY A 67 -2.23 -19.14 -0.50
CA GLY A 67 -2.78 -18.10 0.37
C GLY A 67 -4.26 -18.31 0.65
N TYR A 68 -4.82 -17.46 1.50
CA TYR A 68 -6.23 -17.43 1.86
C TYR A 68 -6.82 -16.10 1.41
N ARG A 69 -8.09 -16.12 0.97
CA ARG A 69 -8.90 -14.93 0.66
C ARG A 69 -10.07 -14.86 1.62
N CYS A 70 -10.36 -13.67 2.14
CA CYS A 70 -11.51 -13.47 3.02
C CYS A 70 -12.77 -13.14 2.22
N GLU A 71 -13.80 -13.99 2.33
CA GLU A 71 -15.12 -13.84 1.69
C GLU A 71 -15.95 -12.64 2.20
N ARG A 72 -15.43 -11.91 3.19
CA ARG A 72 -16.11 -10.75 3.79
C ARG A 72 -15.48 -9.40 3.44
N CYS A 73 -14.18 -9.36 3.18
CA CYS A 73 -13.43 -8.11 2.96
C CYS A 73 -12.40 -8.18 1.83
N ASP A 74 -12.39 -9.30 1.10
CA ASP A 74 -11.54 -9.61 -0.05
C ASP A 74 -10.03 -9.48 0.20
N HIS A 75 -9.62 -9.55 1.47
CA HIS A 75 -8.21 -9.52 1.81
C HIS A 75 -7.57 -10.87 1.51
N GLU A 76 -6.45 -10.84 0.81
CA GLU A 76 -5.61 -12.00 0.54
C GLU A 76 -4.39 -11.97 1.47
N TRP A 77 -4.06 -13.12 2.06
CA TRP A 77 -2.88 -13.25 2.91
C TRP A 77 -2.26 -14.64 2.86
N ILE A 78 -0.95 -14.71 3.12
CA ILE A 78 -0.21 -15.95 3.25
C ILE A 78 0.06 -16.18 4.74
N PRO A 79 -0.41 -17.27 5.36
CA PRO A 79 -0.18 -17.53 6.77
C PRO A 79 1.27 -17.92 7.04
N ARG A 80 1.78 -17.52 8.21
CA ARG A 80 3.15 -17.85 8.65
C ARG A 80 3.36 -19.36 8.79
N SER A 81 2.33 -20.11 9.20
CA SER A 81 2.37 -21.56 9.37
C SER A 81 1.47 -22.25 8.36
N ARG A 82 2.05 -23.13 7.53
CA ARG A 82 1.30 -23.90 6.51
C ARG A 82 0.40 -24.99 7.10
N LYS A 83 0.68 -25.44 8.34
CA LYS A 83 0.00 -26.59 8.97
C LYS A 83 -1.34 -26.25 9.62
N ARG A 84 -1.64 -24.98 9.88
CA ARG A 84 -2.85 -24.56 10.61
C ARG A 84 -3.62 -23.54 9.81
N GLU A 85 -4.91 -23.78 9.67
CA GLU A 85 -5.82 -22.79 9.08
C GLU A 85 -5.90 -21.54 9.98
N PRO A 86 -5.97 -20.35 9.38
CA PRO A 86 -6.12 -19.12 10.13
C PRO A 86 -7.48 -19.11 10.82
N ARG A 87 -7.51 -18.77 12.11
CA ARG A 87 -8.78 -18.64 12.84
C ARG A 87 -9.49 -17.32 12.56
N VAL A 88 -8.75 -16.30 12.14
CA VAL A 88 -9.23 -14.92 12.05
C VAL A 88 -8.57 -14.22 10.86
N CYS A 89 -9.32 -13.42 10.11
CA CYS A 89 -8.76 -12.56 9.07
C CYS A 89 -7.92 -11.42 9.68
N PRO A 90 -6.68 -11.18 9.22
CA PRO A 90 -5.82 -10.13 9.78
C PRO A 90 -6.31 -8.71 9.51
N LYS A 91 -7.07 -8.47 8.41
CA LYS A 91 -7.61 -7.16 8.05
C LYS A 91 -8.87 -6.81 8.84
N CYS A 92 -9.91 -7.64 8.77
CA CYS A 92 -11.22 -7.33 9.36
C CYS A 92 -11.48 -7.96 10.74
N LYS A 93 -10.54 -8.78 11.24
CA LYS A 93 -10.65 -9.50 12.52
C LYS A 93 -11.86 -10.44 12.62
N SER A 94 -12.46 -10.82 11.49
CA SER A 94 -13.58 -11.76 11.47
C SER A 94 -13.09 -13.20 11.68
N PRO A 95 -13.70 -13.97 12.60
CA PRO A 95 -13.46 -15.41 12.70
C PRO A 95 -14.12 -16.20 11.56
N TYR A 96 -15.19 -15.67 10.96
CA TYR A 96 -15.94 -16.29 9.86
C TYR A 96 -15.45 -15.79 8.49
N TRP A 97 -14.14 -15.77 8.27
CA TRP A 97 -13.54 -15.22 7.04
C TRP A 97 -13.77 -16.13 5.81
N ASP A 98 -14.07 -17.40 6.07
CA ASP A 98 -14.32 -18.51 5.15
C ASP A 98 -15.75 -18.55 4.61
N ARG A 99 -16.63 -17.67 5.10
CA ARG A 99 -18.05 -17.65 4.75
C ARG A 99 -18.42 -16.29 4.19
N PRO A 100 -19.18 -16.25 3.08
CA PRO A 100 -19.68 -15.00 2.57
C PRO A 100 -20.56 -14.36 3.62
N ARG A 101 -20.47 -13.03 3.74
CA ARG A 101 -21.47 -12.30 4.51
C ARG A 101 -22.81 -12.58 3.84
N THR A 102 -23.85 -12.92 4.59
CA THR A 102 -25.20 -12.90 4.03
C THR A 102 -25.48 -11.43 3.68
N THR A 103 -25.23 -11.06 2.42
CA THR A 103 -25.09 -9.67 1.92
C THR A 103 -26.41 -9.00 1.66
N ALA A 104 -27.52 -9.74 1.72
CA ALA A 104 -28.77 -9.08 2.03
C ALA A 104 -28.61 -8.53 3.45
N THR A 105 -28.41 -7.22 3.57
CA THR A 105 -28.53 -6.54 4.85
C THR A 105 -29.81 -7.05 5.52
N ALA A 106 -29.84 -7.19 6.84
CA ALA A 106 -31.02 -7.70 7.52
C ALA A 106 -32.30 -6.94 7.07
N TYR A 107 -32.14 -5.65 6.76
CA TYR A 107 -33.12 -4.82 6.08
C TYR A 107 -33.50 -5.29 4.67
N GLU A 108 -32.55 -5.50 3.76
CA GLU A 108 -32.83 -5.90 2.37
C GLU A 108 -33.57 -7.23 2.28
N HIS A 109 -33.19 -8.20 3.11
CA HIS A 109 -33.90 -9.47 3.19
C HIS A 109 -35.31 -9.31 3.77
N PHE A 110 -35.45 -8.48 4.81
CA PHE A 110 -36.75 -8.12 5.38
C PHE A 110 -37.65 -7.41 4.35
N ARG A 111 -37.12 -6.40 3.67
CA ARG A 111 -37.77 -5.63 2.60
C ARG A 111 -38.28 -6.56 1.52
N ARG A 112 -37.43 -7.43 0.98
CA ARG A 112 -37.79 -8.37 -0.07
C ARG A 112 -38.94 -9.28 0.34
N ARG A 113 -38.87 -9.89 1.54
CA ARG A 113 -39.95 -10.76 2.05
C ARG A 113 -41.27 -10.01 2.24
N VAL A 114 -41.21 -8.79 2.79
CA VAL A 114 -42.42 -7.96 2.97
C VAL A 114 -43.02 -7.58 1.61
N GLN A 115 -42.19 -7.12 0.67
CA GLN A 115 -42.62 -6.75 -0.68
C GLN A 115 -43.26 -7.94 -1.40
N ASP A 116 -42.59 -9.09 -1.39
CA ASP A 116 -43.07 -10.35 -1.97
C ASP A 116 -44.43 -10.77 -1.38
N ALA A 117 -44.61 -10.67 -0.05
CA ALA A 117 -45.89 -10.98 0.59
C ALA A 117 -47.04 -10.07 0.16
N LEU A 118 -46.74 -8.80 -0.08
CA LEU A 118 -47.73 -7.78 -0.44
C LEU A 118 -48.06 -7.79 -1.94
N LEU A 119 -47.12 -8.19 -2.80
CA LEU A 119 -47.38 -8.41 -4.22
C LEU A 119 -48.33 -9.58 -4.46
N ASP A 120 -48.24 -10.63 -3.63
CA ASP A 120 -49.11 -11.81 -3.71
C ASP A 120 -50.59 -11.48 -3.46
N VAL A 121 -50.90 -10.43 -2.68
CA VAL A 121 -52.28 -10.09 -2.26
C VAL A 121 -52.60 -8.61 -2.45
N ARG A 122 -53.43 -8.32 -3.46
CA ARG A 122 -53.85 -6.95 -3.81
C ARG A 122 -54.65 -6.22 -2.71
N GLY A 123 -55.28 -6.96 -1.78
CA GLY A 123 -56.08 -6.39 -0.68
C GLY A 123 -55.27 -5.87 0.51
N GLY A 124 -53.95 -6.07 0.49
CA GLY A 124 -53.09 -5.81 1.64
C GLY A 124 -53.10 -6.92 2.67
N LEU A 125 -52.17 -6.85 3.63
CA LEU A 125 -52.01 -7.83 4.68
C LEU A 125 -51.69 -7.17 6.01
N THR A 126 -52.12 -7.78 7.09
CA THR A 126 -51.67 -7.41 8.43
C THR A 126 -50.24 -7.88 8.67
N TRP A 127 -49.55 -7.25 9.62
CA TRP A 127 -48.21 -7.68 10.02
C TRP A 127 -48.16 -9.16 10.43
N THR A 128 -49.19 -9.64 11.14
CA THR A 128 -49.27 -11.03 11.59
C THR A 128 -49.33 -11.98 10.40
N GLU A 129 -50.08 -11.66 9.36
CA GLU A 129 -50.17 -12.46 8.14
C GLU A 129 -48.87 -12.46 7.35
N ILE A 130 -48.24 -11.29 7.17
CA ILE A 130 -46.93 -11.16 6.50
C ILE A 130 -45.88 -12.02 7.21
N ARG A 131 -45.81 -11.92 8.55
CA ARG A 131 -44.88 -12.68 9.37
C ARG A 131 -45.09 -14.18 9.25
N THR A 132 -46.34 -14.64 9.33
CA THR A 132 -46.70 -16.06 9.24
C THR A 132 -46.39 -16.62 7.85
N ARG A 133 -46.77 -15.91 6.78
CA ARG A 133 -46.53 -16.36 5.40
C ARG A 133 -45.06 -16.47 5.04
N LYS A 134 -44.26 -15.46 5.36
CA LYS A 134 -42.82 -15.44 4.98
C LYS A 134 -41.89 -15.91 6.11
N ARG A 135 -42.45 -16.54 7.14
CA ARG A 135 -41.74 -17.13 8.31
C ARG A 135 -40.65 -16.18 8.84
N LEU A 136 -41.04 -14.93 9.11
CA LEU A 136 -40.11 -13.92 9.62
C LEU A 136 -39.80 -14.20 11.11
N PRO A 137 -38.51 -14.16 11.52
CA PRO A 137 -38.12 -14.51 12.88
C PRO A 137 -38.56 -13.47 13.93
N GLN A 138 -38.80 -12.23 13.52
CA GLN A 138 -39.12 -11.12 14.43
C GLN A 138 -40.61 -11.11 14.82
N LYS A 139 -40.90 -10.87 16.11
CA LYS A 139 -42.28 -10.76 16.63
C LYS A 139 -42.99 -9.49 16.14
N LEU A 140 -42.27 -8.36 16.13
CA LEU A 140 -42.76 -7.05 15.70
C LEU A 140 -41.82 -6.45 14.65
N PRO A 141 -42.31 -5.58 13.75
CA PRO A 141 -41.47 -4.92 12.77
C PRO A 141 -40.69 -3.76 13.40
N ASN A 142 -39.42 -3.59 13.02
CA ASN A 142 -38.62 -2.45 13.45
C ASN A 142 -39.14 -1.16 12.80
N ASN A 143 -39.59 -0.19 13.61
CA ASN A 143 -40.17 1.07 13.11
C ASN A 143 -39.27 1.86 12.14
N GLN A 144 -37.95 1.81 12.33
CA GLN A 144 -37.02 2.47 11.39
C GLN A 144 -37.06 1.79 10.01
N TRP A 145 -37.16 0.46 9.98
CA TRP A 145 -37.27 -0.29 8.73
C TRP A 145 -38.62 -0.05 8.06
N VAL A 146 -39.71 0.03 8.84
CA VAL A 146 -41.04 0.36 8.29
C VAL A 146 -41.03 1.72 7.61
N ARG A 147 -40.55 2.78 8.30
CA ARG A 147 -40.43 4.12 7.72
C ARG A 147 -39.57 4.14 6.45
N ARG A 148 -38.55 3.28 6.40
CA ARG A 148 -37.71 3.15 5.22
C ARG A 148 -38.45 2.46 4.07
N LEU A 149 -39.24 1.42 4.34
CA LEU A 149 -40.10 0.78 3.34
C LEU A 149 -41.16 1.73 2.79
N GLU A 150 -41.78 2.55 3.65
CA GLU A 150 -42.74 3.59 3.23
C GLU A 150 -42.12 4.50 2.15
N ARG A 151 -40.85 4.90 2.32
CA ARG A 151 -40.13 5.72 1.33
C ARG A 151 -39.67 4.95 0.09
N GLU A 152 -39.13 3.75 0.24
CA GLU A 152 -38.43 3.09 -0.87
C GLU A 152 -39.31 2.16 -1.73
N ILE A 153 -40.37 1.55 -1.16
CA ILE A 153 -41.30 0.67 -1.88
C ILE A 153 -42.74 1.21 -1.94
N GLY A 154 -43.02 2.39 -1.37
CA GLY A 154 -44.37 2.94 -1.35
C GLY A 154 -45.31 2.14 -0.44
N LEU A 155 -44.78 1.59 0.66
CA LEU A 155 -45.58 0.92 1.66
C LEU A 155 -46.54 1.90 2.33
N VAL A 156 -47.81 1.55 2.42
CA VAL A 156 -48.84 2.29 3.16
C VAL A 156 -49.41 1.42 4.26
N ARG A 157 -49.73 2.05 5.39
CA ARG A 157 -50.37 1.41 6.54
C ARG A 157 -51.71 2.10 6.80
N GLU A 158 -52.79 1.41 6.50
CA GLU A 158 -54.16 1.89 6.70
C GLU A 158 -54.81 1.18 7.87
N ARG A 159 -55.74 1.86 8.55
CA ARG A 159 -56.59 1.23 9.57
C ARG A 159 -57.90 0.85 8.94
N GLU A 160 -58.17 -0.45 8.87
CA GLU A 160 -59.44 -1.00 8.41
C GLU A 160 -60.07 -1.80 9.55
N HIS A 161 -61.31 -1.46 9.91
CA HIS A 161 -62.05 -2.14 10.99
C HIS A 161 -61.25 -2.29 12.30
N GLY A 162 -60.40 -1.30 12.63
CA GLY A 162 -59.56 -1.30 13.82
C GLY A 162 -58.22 -2.03 13.70
N VAL A 163 -57.92 -2.66 12.56
CA VAL A 163 -56.68 -3.41 12.30
C VAL A 163 -55.77 -2.66 11.34
N MET A 164 -54.45 -2.68 11.59
CA MET A 164 -53.46 -2.09 10.69
C MET A 164 -53.17 -3.02 9.50
N VAL A 165 -53.63 -2.63 8.32
CA VAL A 165 -53.39 -3.33 7.05
C VAL A 165 -52.26 -2.63 6.30
N TRP A 166 -51.35 -3.42 5.73
CA TRP A 166 -50.20 -2.97 4.98
C TRP A 166 -50.45 -3.21 3.49
N ARG A 167 -50.23 -2.20 2.65
CA ARG A 167 -50.46 -2.24 1.20
C ARG A 167 -49.27 -1.62 0.48
N LEU A 168 -49.05 -2.01 -0.78
CA LEU A 168 -48.16 -1.29 -1.67
C LEU A 168 -49.01 -0.38 -2.55
N ILE A 169 -48.69 0.91 -2.58
CA ILE A 169 -49.19 1.76 -3.67
C ILE A 169 -48.51 1.25 -4.93
N GLY A 170 -49.30 0.71 -5.87
CA GLY A 170 -48.78 0.37 -7.19
C GLY A 170 -48.11 1.62 -7.74
N ARG A 171 -46.78 1.60 -7.91
CA ARG A 171 -46.12 2.59 -8.73
C ARG A 171 -46.73 2.41 -10.12
N GLY A 172 -47.62 3.32 -10.49
CA GLY A 172 -47.99 3.49 -11.89
C GLY A 172 -46.70 3.53 -12.68
N GLU A 173 -46.66 2.71 -13.71
CA GLU A 173 -45.64 2.71 -14.75
C GLU A 173 -45.36 4.16 -15.15
N GLU A 174 -44.10 4.57 -15.06
CA GLU A 174 -43.58 5.82 -15.64
C GLU A 174 -42.85 5.46 -16.93
#